data_AF-A0A182XV98-F1
#
_entry.id   AF-A0A182XV98-F1
#
_cell.length_a   1.000
_cell.length_b   1.000
_cell.length_c   1.000
_cell.angle_alpha   90.00
_cell.angle_beta   90.00
_cell.angle_gamma   90.00
#
_symmetry.space_group_name_H-M   'P 1'
#
loop_
_entity.id
_entity.type
_entity.pdbx_description
1 polymer ?
#
loop_
_entity_poly.entity_id
_entity_poly.type
_entity_poly.pdbx_seq_one_letter_code
_entity_poly.pdbx_strand_id
1 'polypeptide(L)'
;MIRTIWIVLSIVSLVFGRWFVVEQFIQQSNINSLTVVHCHRDGLDRELTVWAKTLQKTFPGPVAYVDSGQWDRAKFSSIPIVTRSLHRLGLVVNLECNNIRPFLQYASPAGHFNSSYRWLFFGRQNLNHSKSFFTNLDINLDASITLAVRRDDSLRVYAIYDVYGSVKLRGGTVKFDYLGDSTSTSGWLKTTHKRDNLQQIELRAVVSSLNQHQPETIEGYLSAVPVKPRAITAPKFAYQLAKILQMKLNFR
;
A
#
# COMPACT_ATOMS: atom_id res chain seq x y z
N MET A 1 36.38 -0.36 52.92
CA MET A 1 36.30 -0.79 51.50
C MET A 1 34.90 -1.32 51.24
N ILE A 2 33.99 -0.48 50.73
CA ILE A 2 32.61 -0.88 50.42
C ILE A 2 32.46 -0.82 48.90
N ARG A 3 32.26 -1.98 48.27
CA ARG A 3 31.99 -2.12 46.84
C ARG A 3 30.55 -1.70 46.56
N THR A 4 30.36 -0.53 45.99
CA THR A 4 29.06 -0.08 45.46
C THR A 4 28.82 -0.81 44.14
N ILE A 5 27.94 -1.81 44.16
CA ILE A 5 27.48 -2.49 42.95
C ILE A 5 26.43 -1.58 42.29
N TRP A 6 26.77 -1.09 41.09
CA TRP A 6 25.84 -0.40 40.20
C TRP A 6 24.82 -1.40 39.68
N ILE A 7 23.62 -1.39 40.24
CA ILE A 7 22.47 -2.01 39.59
C ILE A 7 21.95 -0.98 38.59
N VAL A 8 22.39 -1.10 37.34
CA VAL A 8 21.69 -0.48 36.21
C VAL A 8 20.37 -1.24 36.07
N LEU A 9 19.33 -0.73 36.72
CA LEU A 9 17.96 -1.13 36.42
C LEU A 9 17.65 -0.67 34.99
N SER A 10 17.84 -1.57 34.02
CA SER A 10 17.19 -1.45 32.71
C SER A 10 15.69 -1.53 32.91
N ILE A 11 15.07 -0.37 33.15
CA ILE A 11 13.62 -0.18 33.04
C ILE A 11 13.29 -0.11 31.55
N VAL A 12 13.40 -1.24 30.85
CA VAL A 12 12.89 -1.39 29.48
C VAL A 12 12.08 -2.66 29.43
N SER A 13 10.94 -2.63 30.11
CA SER A 13 9.87 -3.58 29.92
C SER A 13 8.59 -2.85 30.29
N LEU A 14 7.54 -3.02 29.48
CA LEU A 14 6.24 -2.35 29.53
C LEU A 14 6.16 -0.99 28.78
N VAL A 15 6.03 -1.00 27.45
CA VAL A 15 4.80 -0.70 26.67
C VAL A 15 5.08 -1.04 25.20
N PHE A 16 5.03 -2.32 24.81
CA PHE A 16 5.29 -2.76 23.43
C PHE A 16 4.05 -3.43 22.84
N GLY A 17 2.95 -2.70 22.73
CA GLY A 17 1.79 -3.17 21.98
C GLY A 17 2.05 -3.15 20.47
N ARG A 18 1.10 -2.66 19.67
CA ARG A 18 1.25 -2.54 18.21
C ARG A 18 2.40 -1.58 17.78
N TRP A 19 3.01 -0.86 18.72
CA TRP A 19 4.00 0.19 18.48
C TRP A 19 5.21 -0.25 17.66
N PHE A 20 5.79 -1.42 17.94
CA PHE A 20 7.00 -1.86 17.23
C PHE A 20 6.73 -2.02 15.71
N VAL A 21 5.50 -2.37 15.33
CA VAL A 21 5.09 -2.45 13.92
C VAL A 21 5.04 -1.06 13.30
N VAL A 22 4.51 -0.07 14.03
CA VAL A 22 4.48 1.34 13.57
C VAL A 22 5.90 1.89 13.41
N GLU A 23 6.78 1.62 14.38
CA GLU A 23 8.17 2.05 14.35
C GLU A 23 8.93 1.47 13.15
N GLN A 24 8.84 0.16 12.95
CA GLN A 24 9.43 -0.52 11.80
C GLN A 24 8.87 0.02 10.48
N PHE A 25 7.57 0.27 10.39
CA PHE A 25 6.95 0.86 9.21
C PHE A 25 7.54 2.25 8.90
N ILE A 26 7.65 3.12 9.90
CA ILE A 26 8.25 4.46 9.73
C ILE A 26 9.68 4.36 9.21
N GLN A 27 10.49 3.49 9.81
CA GLN A 27 11.89 3.29 9.42
C GLN A 27 12.02 2.75 7.99
N GLN A 28 11.16 1.81 7.61
CA GLN A 28 11.27 1.13 6.32
C GLN A 28 10.70 1.93 5.15
N SER A 29 9.63 2.71 5.39
CA SER A 29 8.82 3.32 4.33
C SER A 29 9.24 4.74 3.94
N ASN A 30 10.29 5.29 4.58
CA ASN A 30 10.85 6.62 4.30
C ASN A 30 9.79 7.72 4.33
N ILE A 31 9.02 7.77 5.43
CA ILE A 31 7.86 8.64 5.61
C ILE A 31 8.32 10.00 6.14
N ASN A 32 7.76 11.10 5.62
CA ASN A 32 8.07 12.46 6.09
C ASN A 32 6.92 13.13 6.87
N SER A 33 5.73 12.55 6.83
CA SER A 33 4.53 13.03 7.50
C SER A 33 3.64 11.82 7.82
N LEU A 34 2.98 11.81 8.97
CA LEU A 34 2.22 10.65 9.43
C LEU A 34 0.79 11.02 9.78
N THR A 35 -0.18 10.23 9.32
CA THR A 35 -1.57 10.31 9.75
C THR A 35 -1.97 9.00 10.39
N VAL A 36 -2.45 9.07 11.64
CA VAL A 36 -2.98 7.91 12.35
C VAL A 36 -4.50 7.99 12.36
N VAL A 37 -5.14 7.05 11.65
CA VAL A 37 -6.60 6.88 11.63
C VAL A 37 -6.96 5.86 12.70
N HIS A 38 -7.70 6.31 13.71
CA HIS A 38 -7.94 5.56 14.94
C HIS A 38 -9.42 5.54 15.34
N CYS A 39 -9.79 4.67 16.27
CA CYS A 39 -11.10 4.63 16.93
C CYS A 39 -10.92 4.48 18.45
N HIS A 40 -10.21 5.45 19.04
CA HIS A 40 -9.90 5.46 20.48
C HIS A 40 -11.16 5.46 21.35
N ARG A 41 -12.21 6.17 20.91
CA ARG A 41 -13.51 6.23 21.60
C ARG A 41 -14.23 4.88 21.64
N ASP A 42 -14.00 4.03 20.64
CA ASP A 42 -14.56 2.68 20.56
C ASP A 42 -13.77 1.67 21.43
N GLY A 43 -12.68 2.11 22.07
CA GLY A 43 -11.89 1.32 23.00
C GLY A 43 -10.94 0.31 22.35
N LEU A 44 -10.79 0.32 21.02
CA LEU A 44 -9.91 -0.58 20.26
C LEU A 44 -8.47 -0.04 20.14
N ASP A 45 -8.29 1.28 20.13
CA ASP A 45 -6.97 1.93 20.05
C ASP A 45 -6.58 2.60 21.38
N ARG A 46 -6.63 1.85 22.49
CA ARG A 46 -6.26 2.36 23.84
C ARG A 46 -4.81 2.81 23.91
N GLU A 47 -3.94 2.21 23.11
CA GLU A 47 -2.50 2.51 23.05
C GLU A 47 -2.18 3.82 22.33
N LEU A 48 -3.17 4.43 21.66
CA LEU A 48 -2.98 5.63 20.86
C LEU A 48 -2.39 6.80 21.66
N THR A 49 -2.79 6.98 22.92
CA THR A 49 -2.26 8.06 23.77
C THR A 49 -0.76 7.91 24.00
N VAL A 50 -0.28 6.67 24.11
CA VAL A 50 1.15 6.38 24.23
C VAL A 50 1.84 6.65 22.89
N TRP A 51 1.28 6.15 21.79
CA TRP A 51 1.81 6.42 20.45
C TRP A 51 1.92 7.91 20.16
N ALA A 52 0.91 8.69 20.55
CA ALA A 52 0.88 10.12 20.30
C ALA A 52 2.02 10.84 21.02
N LYS A 53 2.23 10.52 22.30
CA LYS A 53 3.35 11.05 23.09
C LYS A 53 4.71 10.63 22.52
N THR A 54 4.84 9.38 22.06
CA THR A 54 6.09 8.89 21.48
C THR A 54 6.37 9.56 20.14
N LEU A 55 5.41 9.56 19.22
CA LEU A 55 5.53 10.15 17.89
C LEU A 55 5.84 11.65 17.96
N GLN A 56 5.19 12.39 18.85
CA GLN A 56 5.46 13.82 19.04
C GLN A 56 6.90 14.10 19.49
N LYS A 57 7.54 13.15 20.18
CA LYS A 57 8.92 13.28 20.67
C LYS A 57 9.96 12.78 19.67
N THR A 58 9.65 11.70 18.94
CA THR A 58 10.66 10.95 18.17
C THR A 58 10.52 11.09 16.67
N PHE A 59 9.34 11.41 16.15
CA PHE A 59 9.13 11.55 14.71
C PHE A 59 9.38 13.01 14.29
N PRO A 60 10.31 13.27 13.36
CA PRO A 60 10.68 14.65 12.99
C PRO A 60 9.65 15.37 12.11
N GLY A 61 8.70 14.63 11.53
CA GLY A 61 7.69 15.17 10.63
C GLY A 61 6.37 15.53 11.34
N PRO A 62 5.43 16.19 10.64
CA PRO A 62 4.11 16.46 11.18
C PRO A 62 3.34 15.15 11.39
N VAL A 63 2.61 15.08 12.50
CA VAL A 63 1.73 13.96 12.83
C VAL A 63 0.30 14.46 13.00
N ALA A 64 -0.63 13.84 12.27
CA ALA A 64 -2.06 14.09 12.37
C ALA A 64 -2.79 12.86 12.94
N TYR A 65 -3.86 13.10 13.68
CA TYR A 65 -4.71 12.07 14.27
C TYR A 65 -6.14 12.27 13.77
N VAL A 66 -6.74 11.20 13.25
CA VAL A 66 -8.09 11.22 12.68
C VAL A 66 -8.92 10.16 13.39
N ASP A 67 -9.99 10.60 14.06
CA ASP A 67 -10.96 9.71 14.69
C ASP A 67 -11.97 9.21 13.66
N SER A 68 -11.90 7.93 13.33
CA SER A 68 -12.85 7.25 12.45
C SER A 68 -14.25 7.15 13.06
N GLY A 69 -14.39 7.17 14.39
CA GLY A 69 -15.70 7.13 15.07
C GLY A 69 -16.59 8.34 14.75
N GLN A 70 -15.98 9.48 14.39
CA GLN A 70 -16.69 10.70 13.99
C GLN A 70 -16.67 10.95 12.48
N TRP A 71 -16.62 9.89 11.69
CA TRP A 71 -16.56 9.94 10.23
C TRP A 71 -17.64 10.86 9.65
N ASP A 72 -17.19 11.89 8.94
CA ASP A 72 -18.02 12.78 8.13
C ASP A 72 -17.23 13.12 6.86
N ARG A 73 -17.91 13.09 5.70
CA ARG A 73 -17.31 13.42 4.40
C ARG A 73 -16.69 14.83 4.42
N ALA A 74 -17.30 15.78 5.11
CA ALA A 74 -16.75 17.15 5.24
C ALA A 74 -15.43 17.18 6.05
N LYS A 75 -15.27 16.28 7.02
CA LYS A 75 -14.01 16.13 7.77
C LYS A 75 -12.94 15.46 6.93
N PHE A 76 -13.28 14.57 5.99
CA PHE A 76 -12.28 13.93 5.12
C PHE A 76 -11.54 14.95 4.25
N SER A 77 -12.25 15.95 3.70
CA SER A 77 -11.60 17.05 2.95
C SER A 77 -10.61 17.87 3.77
N SER A 78 -10.63 17.77 5.10
CA SER A 78 -9.65 18.44 5.98
C SER A 78 -8.45 17.57 6.34
N ILE A 79 -8.50 16.26 6.05
CA ILE A 79 -7.37 15.37 6.29
C ILE A 79 -6.25 15.74 5.30
N PRO A 80 -4.98 15.81 5.76
CA PRO A 80 -3.85 16.18 4.91
C PRO A 80 -3.72 15.39 3.60
N ILE A 81 -4.26 14.16 3.56
CA ILE A 81 -4.35 13.31 2.35
C ILE A 81 -5.04 14.05 1.18
N VAL A 82 -6.05 14.87 1.47
CA VAL A 82 -6.91 15.51 0.46
C VAL A 82 -6.44 16.92 0.11
N THR A 83 -5.80 17.62 1.05
CA THR A 83 -5.49 19.05 0.93
C THR A 83 -4.09 19.35 0.43
N ARG A 84 -3.14 18.41 0.61
CA ARG A 84 -1.76 18.57 0.13
C ARG A 84 -1.27 17.24 -0.42
N SER A 85 -0.75 17.26 -1.66
CA SER A 85 0.05 16.15 -2.18
C SER A 85 1.36 16.07 -1.40
N LEU A 86 1.30 15.41 -0.24
CA LEU A 86 2.44 15.17 0.62
C LEU A 86 3.14 13.92 0.09
N HIS A 87 4.17 14.12 -0.72
CA HIS A 87 5.05 13.03 -1.16
C HIS A 87 5.57 12.30 0.08
N ARG A 88 5.39 10.97 0.16
CA ARG A 88 5.79 10.11 1.30
C ARG A 88 4.96 10.30 2.58
N LEU A 89 3.67 10.61 2.43
CA LEU A 89 2.71 10.55 3.54
C LEU A 89 2.48 9.11 3.99
N GLY A 90 2.66 8.88 5.29
CA GLY A 90 2.38 7.63 5.99
C GLY A 90 0.98 7.62 6.58
N LEU A 91 0.29 6.50 6.44
CA LEU A 91 -1.05 6.28 6.98
C LEU A 91 -1.07 5.02 7.80
N VAL A 92 -1.38 5.15 9.09
CA VAL A 92 -1.56 4.02 10.00
C VAL A 92 -3.04 3.89 10.29
N VAL A 93 -3.60 2.73 9.99
CA VAL A 93 -5.04 2.51 10.00
C VAL A 93 -5.36 1.20 10.70
N ASN A 94 -6.30 1.23 11.64
CA ASN A 94 -6.84 0.03 12.24
C ASN A 94 -8.12 -0.42 11.51
N LEU A 95 -8.10 -1.61 10.89
CA LEU A 95 -9.25 -2.18 10.17
C LEU A 95 -10.37 -2.65 11.10
N GLU A 96 -10.12 -2.73 12.41
CA GLU A 96 -11.14 -3.10 13.40
C GLU A 96 -12.08 -1.95 13.76
N CYS A 97 -11.74 -0.72 13.36
CA CYS A 97 -12.59 0.43 13.60
C CYS A 97 -13.90 0.34 12.77
N ASN A 98 -15.04 0.53 13.42
CA ASN A 98 -16.36 0.32 12.82
C ASN A 98 -16.58 1.13 11.53
N ASN A 99 -16.08 2.36 11.49
CA ASN A 99 -16.28 3.30 10.38
C ASN A 99 -15.14 3.30 9.36
N ILE A 100 -14.30 2.26 9.34
CA ILE A 100 -13.18 2.23 8.40
C ILE A 100 -13.58 1.87 6.97
N ARG A 101 -14.66 1.08 6.78
CA ARG A 101 -15.12 0.73 5.41
C ARG A 101 -15.51 1.98 4.60
N PRO A 102 -16.36 2.89 5.12
CA PRO A 102 -16.66 4.14 4.42
C PRO A 102 -15.42 4.97 4.11
N PHE A 103 -14.45 5.03 5.04
CA PHE A 103 -13.17 5.71 4.84
C PHE A 103 -12.41 5.16 3.61
N LEU A 104 -12.28 3.83 3.51
CA LEU A 104 -11.57 3.19 2.40
C LEU A 104 -12.32 3.31 1.08
N GLN A 105 -13.65 3.22 1.11
CA GLN A 105 -14.51 3.40 -0.05
C GLN A 105 -14.46 4.81 -0.62
N TYR A 106 -14.18 5.82 0.21
CA TYR A 106 -13.92 7.17 -0.28
C TYR A 106 -12.50 7.31 -0.84
N ALA A 107 -11.50 6.76 -0.13
CA ALA A 107 -10.10 6.89 -0.51
C ALA A 107 -9.75 6.17 -1.83
N SER A 108 -10.45 5.08 -2.13
CA SER A 108 -10.27 4.26 -3.33
C SER A 108 -10.50 5.03 -4.64
N PRO A 109 -11.72 5.55 -4.94
CA PRO A 109 -11.96 6.29 -6.18
C PRO A 109 -11.19 7.61 -6.25
N ALA A 110 -10.77 8.17 -5.11
CA ALA A 110 -9.88 9.34 -5.06
C ALA A 110 -8.42 9.01 -5.43
N GLY A 111 -8.10 7.73 -5.68
CA GLY A 111 -6.78 7.29 -6.14
C GLY A 111 -5.70 7.32 -5.07
N HIS A 112 -6.06 7.22 -3.78
CA HIS A 112 -5.08 7.29 -2.67
C HIS A 112 -4.29 5.99 -2.44
N PHE A 113 -4.61 4.90 -3.15
CA PHE A 113 -3.82 3.66 -3.15
C PHE A 113 -2.80 3.64 -4.30
N ASN A 114 -1.79 4.52 -4.21
CA ASN A 114 -0.72 4.67 -5.19
C ASN A 114 0.66 4.86 -4.53
N SER A 115 1.72 5.05 -5.32
CA SER A 115 3.11 5.19 -4.84
C SER A 115 3.42 6.49 -4.06
N SER A 116 2.50 7.45 -3.98
CA SER A 116 2.67 8.68 -3.20
C SER A 116 2.48 8.46 -1.70
N TYR A 117 1.67 7.45 -1.36
CA TYR A 117 1.28 7.15 0.01
C TYR A 117 1.92 5.84 0.49
N ARG A 118 2.14 5.75 1.80
CA ARG A 118 2.59 4.54 2.49
C ARG A 118 1.50 4.15 3.47
N TRP A 119 0.92 2.96 3.33
CA TRP A 119 -0.17 2.51 4.18
C TRP A 119 0.30 1.37 5.07
N LEU A 120 -0.04 1.46 6.36
CA LEU A 120 0.04 0.38 7.33
C LEU A 120 -1.37 0.10 7.85
N PHE A 121 -1.88 -1.10 7.58
CA PHE A 121 -3.15 -1.57 8.09
C PHE A 121 -2.94 -2.59 9.20
N PHE A 122 -3.62 -2.41 10.32
CA PHE A 122 -3.75 -3.43 11.35
C PHE A 122 -5.04 -4.22 11.14
N GLY A 123 -4.91 -5.54 11.03
CA GLY A 123 -6.01 -6.48 10.95
C GLY A 123 -6.04 -7.45 12.15
N ARG A 124 -7.22 -8.00 12.42
CA ARG A 124 -7.43 -9.04 13.43
C ARG A 124 -6.85 -10.38 12.98
N GLN A 125 -6.84 -11.39 13.87
CA GLN A 125 -6.37 -12.77 13.65
C GLN A 125 -6.89 -13.51 12.41
N ASN A 126 -7.89 -12.99 11.72
CA ASN A 126 -8.42 -13.58 10.49
C ASN A 126 -7.99 -12.78 9.26
N LEU A 127 -7.03 -13.32 8.50
CA LEU A 127 -6.59 -12.75 7.23
C LEU A 127 -7.75 -12.58 6.24
N ASN A 128 -8.70 -13.50 6.17
CA ASN A 128 -9.83 -13.41 5.24
C ASN A 128 -10.75 -12.24 5.58
N HIS A 129 -10.95 -11.96 6.87
CA HIS A 129 -11.68 -10.77 7.29
C HIS A 129 -10.96 -9.50 6.83
N SER A 130 -9.65 -9.41 7.03
CA SER A 130 -8.83 -8.28 6.56
C SER A 130 -8.87 -8.15 5.03
N LYS A 131 -8.76 -9.25 4.28
CA LYS A 131 -8.86 -9.29 2.81
C LYS A 131 -10.15 -8.66 2.30
N SER A 132 -11.28 -8.87 3.01
CA SER A 132 -12.59 -8.32 2.63
C SER A 132 -12.67 -6.79 2.61
N PHE A 133 -11.72 -6.08 3.23
CA PHE A 133 -11.65 -4.61 3.14
C PHE A 133 -11.02 -4.14 1.83
N PHE A 134 -10.15 -4.96 1.22
CA PHE A 134 -9.39 -4.59 0.03
C PHE A 134 -10.02 -5.09 -1.28
N THR A 135 -10.88 -6.11 -1.22
CA THR A 135 -11.46 -6.76 -2.43
C THR A 135 -12.19 -5.80 -3.36
N ASN A 136 -12.67 -4.67 -2.86
CA ASN A 136 -13.41 -3.66 -3.62
C ASN A 136 -12.65 -2.34 -3.80
N LEU A 137 -11.36 -2.29 -3.46
CA LEU A 137 -10.55 -1.09 -3.59
C LEU A 137 -9.77 -1.07 -4.91
N ASP A 138 -9.64 0.11 -5.47
CA ASP A 138 -8.82 0.43 -6.63
C ASP A 138 -7.38 0.66 -6.19
N ILE A 139 -6.67 -0.44 -5.99
CA ILE A 139 -5.27 -0.45 -5.58
C ILE A 139 -4.39 -0.51 -6.83
N ASN A 140 -3.50 0.47 -6.99
CA ASN A 140 -2.52 0.49 -8.06
C ASN A 140 -1.38 -0.50 -7.80
N LEU A 141 -0.70 -0.90 -8.87
CA LEU A 141 0.43 -1.84 -8.81
C LEU A 141 1.61 -1.29 -7.99
N ASP A 142 1.78 0.03 -8.06
CA ASP A 142 2.81 0.80 -7.37
C ASP A 142 2.42 1.21 -5.95
N ALA A 143 1.23 0.83 -5.48
CA ALA A 143 0.76 1.15 -4.12
C ALA A 143 1.67 0.54 -3.06
N SER A 144 2.04 1.31 -2.04
CA SER A 144 2.81 0.78 -0.91
C SER A 144 1.87 0.54 0.27
N ILE A 145 1.44 -0.71 0.43
CA ILE A 145 0.50 -1.11 1.47
C ILE A 145 1.06 -2.31 2.23
N THR A 146 1.22 -2.13 3.53
CA THR A 146 1.60 -3.18 4.48
C THR A 146 0.38 -3.55 5.32
N LEU A 147 0.04 -4.84 5.37
CA LEU A 147 -1.01 -5.36 6.26
C LEU A 147 -0.37 -6.18 7.37
N ALA A 148 -0.58 -5.77 8.61
CA ALA A 148 -0.16 -6.47 9.82
C ALA A 148 -1.35 -7.18 10.46
N VAL A 149 -1.36 -8.50 10.40
CA VAL A 149 -2.42 -9.37 10.95
C VAL A 149 -1.92 -10.00 12.23
N ARG A 150 -2.56 -9.72 13.36
CA ARG A 150 -2.15 -10.31 14.65
C ARG A 150 -2.27 -11.84 14.60
N ARG A 151 -1.24 -12.61 14.93
CA ARG A 151 -1.32 -14.09 14.96
C ARG A 151 -1.96 -14.60 16.25
N ASP A 152 -1.50 -14.07 17.37
CA ASP A 152 -1.87 -14.50 18.72
C ASP A 152 -1.98 -13.26 19.63
N ASP A 153 -2.97 -13.28 20.53
CA ASP A 153 -3.15 -12.22 21.50
C ASP A 153 -2.04 -12.18 22.56
N SER A 154 -1.47 -13.33 22.88
CA SER A 154 -0.45 -13.49 23.92
C SER A 154 0.97 -13.20 23.43
N LEU A 155 1.32 -13.63 22.21
CA LEU A 155 2.70 -13.60 21.71
C LEU A 155 3.12 -12.28 21.06
N ARG A 156 2.19 -11.32 20.87
CA ARG A 156 2.43 -10.03 20.20
C ARG A 156 3.12 -10.17 18.83
N VAL A 157 2.83 -11.26 18.12
CA VAL A 157 3.37 -11.55 16.78
C VAL A 157 2.38 -11.08 15.72
N TYR A 158 2.89 -10.42 14.69
CA TYR A 158 2.09 -10.00 13.52
C TYR A 158 2.59 -10.69 12.27
N ALA A 159 1.69 -11.35 11.55
CA ALA A 159 1.94 -11.76 10.17
C ALA A 159 1.89 -10.51 9.29
N ILE A 160 2.99 -10.24 8.59
CA ILE A 160 3.10 -9.09 7.72
C ILE A 160 2.88 -9.52 6.28
N TYR A 161 2.07 -8.75 5.56
CA TYR A 161 1.77 -8.95 4.15
C TYR A 161 2.05 -7.68 3.36
N ASP A 162 2.65 -7.83 2.18
CA ASP A 162 2.62 -6.83 1.13
C ASP A 162 1.28 -6.93 0.41
N VAL A 163 0.58 -5.80 0.26
CA VAL A 163 -0.71 -5.74 -0.44
C VAL A 163 -0.55 -4.85 -1.66
N TYR A 164 -0.87 -5.39 -2.82
CA TYR A 164 -0.83 -4.66 -4.08
C TYR A 164 -1.92 -5.17 -5.00
N GLY A 165 -2.26 -4.37 -6.01
CA GLY A 165 -3.30 -4.76 -6.96
C GLY A 165 -3.08 -4.18 -8.33
N SER A 166 -3.82 -4.67 -9.31
CA SER A 166 -3.74 -4.20 -10.69
C SER A 166 -4.95 -3.33 -11.08
N VAL A 167 -5.44 -2.48 -10.17
CA VAL A 167 -6.64 -1.62 -10.34
C VAL A 167 -7.90 -2.39 -10.69
N LYS A 168 -8.83 -2.50 -9.73
CA LYS A 168 -10.05 -3.29 -9.89
C LYS A 168 -10.95 -2.79 -11.03
N LEU A 169 -11.11 -1.48 -11.20
CA LEU A 169 -11.85 -0.89 -12.32
C LEU A 169 -11.37 -1.36 -13.71
N ARG A 170 -10.14 -1.87 -13.84
CA ARG A 170 -9.58 -2.41 -15.09
C ARG A 170 -9.61 -3.94 -15.17
N GLY A 171 -10.41 -4.59 -14.34
CA GLY A 171 -10.46 -6.05 -14.24
C GLY A 171 -9.33 -6.65 -13.40
N GLY A 172 -8.58 -5.82 -12.66
CA GLY A 172 -7.48 -6.25 -11.82
C GLY A 172 -7.91 -6.95 -10.54
N THR A 173 -6.92 -7.55 -9.87
CA THR A 173 -7.09 -8.27 -8.61
C THR A 173 -6.15 -7.71 -7.54
N VAL A 174 -6.50 -7.93 -6.28
CA VAL A 174 -5.64 -7.60 -5.14
C VAL A 174 -4.92 -8.86 -4.68
N LYS A 175 -3.61 -8.76 -4.52
CA LYS A 175 -2.72 -9.83 -4.05
C LYS A 175 -2.19 -9.51 -2.65
N PHE A 176 -1.82 -10.57 -1.94
CA PHE A 176 -1.36 -10.54 -0.56
C PHE A 176 -0.14 -11.46 -0.45
N ASP A 177 1.04 -10.87 -0.46
CA ASP A 177 2.29 -11.63 -0.40
C ASP A 177 2.80 -11.62 1.04
N TYR A 178 2.98 -12.80 1.62
CA TYR A 178 3.44 -12.93 2.99
C TYR A 178 4.93 -12.58 3.10
N LEU A 179 5.27 -11.61 3.96
CA LEU A 179 6.64 -11.12 4.17
C LEU A 179 7.32 -11.77 5.38
N GLY A 180 6.58 -12.49 6.21
CA GLY A 180 7.07 -13.10 7.44
C GLY A 180 6.29 -12.68 8.68
N ASP A 181 6.58 -13.34 9.79
CA ASP A 181 6.06 -12.97 11.10
C ASP A 181 7.01 -11.96 11.75
N SER A 182 6.43 -10.93 12.35
CA SER A 182 7.13 -9.84 12.98
C SER A 182 6.91 -9.80 14.48
N THR A 183 8.00 -9.68 15.22
CA THR A 183 8.04 -9.44 16.66
C THR A 183 8.76 -8.13 16.95
N SER A 184 8.74 -7.70 18.22
CA SER A 184 9.48 -6.52 18.66
C SER A 184 10.99 -6.61 18.47
N THR A 185 11.54 -7.81 18.26
CA THR A 185 12.98 -8.03 18.07
C THR A 185 13.35 -8.37 16.63
N SER A 186 12.46 -8.99 15.85
CA SER A 186 12.78 -9.47 14.50
C SER A 186 12.43 -8.49 13.38
N GLY A 187 11.42 -7.61 13.56
CA GLY A 187 10.90 -6.81 12.46
C GLY A 187 10.32 -7.69 11.32
N TRP A 188 10.31 -7.20 10.08
CA TRP A 188 9.98 -7.99 8.89
C TRP A 188 10.86 -7.59 7.70
N LEU A 189 10.99 -8.50 6.73
CA LEU A 189 11.78 -8.27 5.52
C LEU A 189 11.05 -7.36 4.53
N LYS A 190 11.80 -6.47 3.88
CA LYS A 190 11.27 -5.68 2.76
C LYS A 190 10.94 -6.61 1.59
N THR A 191 9.89 -6.28 0.85
CA THR A 191 9.55 -6.98 -0.39
C THR A 191 10.70 -6.89 -1.39
N THR A 192 11.14 -8.04 -1.90
CA THR A 192 12.17 -8.15 -2.94
C THR A 192 11.58 -8.54 -4.29
N HIS A 193 10.29 -8.88 -4.33
CA HIS A 193 9.62 -9.34 -5.53
C HIS A 193 9.23 -8.18 -6.43
N LYS A 194 9.48 -8.34 -7.74
CA LYS A 194 8.97 -7.42 -8.76
C LYS A 194 7.48 -7.67 -8.94
N ARG A 195 6.70 -6.59 -8.89
CA ARG A 195 5.26 -6.60 -9.17
C ARG A 195 5.05 -6.32 -10.66
N ASP A 196 5.43 -7.27 -11.50
CA ASP A 196 5.45 -7.12 -12.96
C ASP A 196 4.34 -7.91 -13.68
N ASN A 197 3.59 -8.75 -12.96
CA ASN A 197 2.49 -9.52 -13.54
C ASN A 197 1.15 -8.75 -13.52
N LEU A 198 0.73 -8.32 -14.70
CA LEU A 198 -0.50 -7.60 -15.03
C LEU A 198 -1.60 -8.50 -15.63
N GLN A 199 -1.64 -9.78 -15.22
CA GLN A 199 -2.70 -10.70 -15.62
C GLN A 199 -4.09 -10.08 -15.46
N GLN A 200 -4.94 -10.31 -16.46
CA GLN A 200 -6.33 -9.81 -16.56
C GLN A 200 -6.49 -8.32 -16.89
N ILE A 201 -5.40 -7.54 -16.93
CA ILE A 201 -5.46 -6.15 -17.36
C ILE A 201 -5.50 -6.09 -18.88
N GLU A 202 -6.47 -5.36 -19.42
CA GLU A 202 -6.60 -5.10 -20.85
C GLU A 202 -5.90 -3.79 -21.22
N LEU A 203 -4.93 -3.83 -22.13
CA LEU A 203 -4.32 -2.63 -22.69
C LEU A 203 -5.06 -2.23 -23.96
N ARG A 204 -5.75 -1.08 -23.90
CA ARG A 204 -6.38 -0.48 -25.09
C ARG A 204 -5.42 0.48 -25.76
N ALA A 205 -5.03 0.16 -27.00
CA ALA A 205 -4.19 1.01 -27.83
C ALA A 205 -4.98 1.54 -29.04
N VAL A 206 -4.73 2.79 -29.41
CA VAL A 206 -5.30 3.42 -30.60
C VAL A 206 -4.17 3.67 -31.59
N VAL A 207 -4.36 3.23 -32.83
CA VAL A 207 -3.42 3.43 -33.92
C VAL A 207 -4.11 4.25 -35.00
N SER A 208 -3.46 5.31 -35.45
CA SER A 208 -3.87 6.07 -36.63
C SER A 208 -2.98 5.69 -37.80
N SER A 209 -3.60 5.34 -38.92
CA SER A 209 -2.93 5.13 -40.20
C SER A 209 -3.38 6.19 -41.19
N LEU A 210 -2.45 6.71 -42.00
CA LEU A 210 -2.79 7.50 -43.17
C LEU A 210 -3.60 6.60 -44.13
N ASN A 211 -4.80 7.04 -44.52
CA ASN A 211 -5.80 6.38 -45.39
C ASN A 211 -5.21 5.62 -46.61
N GLN A 212 -4.56 4.50 -46.38
CA GLN A 212 -4.20 3.54 -47.41
C GLN A 212 -5.17 2.39 -47.25
N HIS A 213 -5.93 2.08 -48.30
CA HIS A 213 -6.69 0.84 -48.35
C HIS A 213 -5.72 -0.32 -48.11
N GLN A 214 -5.76 -0.88 -46.92
CA GLN A 214 -5.00 -2.07 -46.60
C GLN A 214 -5.88 -3.28 -46.89
N PRO A 215 -5.42 -4.21 -47.74
CA PRO A 215 -6.16 -5.45 -48.01
C PRO A 215 -6.14 -6.40 -46.80
N GLU A 216 -5.25 -6.17 -45.84
CA GLU A 216 -5.09 -6.95 -44.62
C GLU A 216 -5.77 -6.28 -43.41
N THR A 217 -6.04 -7.06 -42.36
CA THR A 217 -6.49 -6.49 -41.09
C THR A 217 -5.41 -5.58 -40.49
N ILE A 218 -5.83 -4.61 -39.68
CA ILE A 218 -4.90 -3.70 -38.96
C ILE A 218 -3.87 -4.51 -38.15
N GLU A 219 -4.30 -5.59 -37.50
CA GLU A 219 -3.40 -6.47 -36.74
C GLU A 219 -2.38 -7.18 -37.65
N GLY A 220 -2.81 -7.66 -38.82
CA GLY A 220 -1.92 -8.25 -39.83
C GLY A 220 -0.85 -7.26 -40.29
N TYR A 221 -1.26 -6.05 -40.63
CA TYR A 221 -0.34 -4.99 -41.03
C TYR A 221 0.68 -4.63 -39.94
N LEU A 222 0.25 -4.49 -38.68
CA LEU A 222 1.11 -4.13 -37.56
C LEU A 222 2.07 -5.28 -37.17
N SER A 223 1.63 -6.53 -37.36
CA SER A 223 2.43 -7.72 -37.07
C SER A 223 3.48 -8.02 -38.13
N ALA A 224 3.30 -7.53 -39.37
CA ALA A 224 4.23 -7.75 -40.47
C ALA A 224 5.56 -7.01 -40.27
N VAL A 225 6.63 -7.75 -39.97
CA VAL A 225 8.01 -7.24 -39.87
C VAL A 225 8.68 -7.31 -41.25
N PRO A 226 8.98 -6.17 -41.90
CA PRO A 226 9.67 -6.20 -43.19
C PRO A 226 11.12 -6.64 -43.05
N VAL A 227 11.56 -7.54 -43.94
CA VAL A 227 12.94 -8.08 -43.99
C VAL A 227 14.01 -6.99 -44.14
N LYS A 228 13.65 -5.86 -44.77
CA LYS A 228 14.46 -4.64 -44.84
C LYS A 228 13.57 -3.42 -44.60
N PRO A 229 13.61 -2.77 -43.43
CA PRO A 229 12.83 -1.56 -43.18
C PRO A 229 13.39 -0.42 -44.03
N ARG A 230 12.64 -0.01 -45.08
CA ARG A 230 12.99 1.16 -45.91
C ARG A 230 12.64 2.50 -45.21
N ALA A 231 11.78 2.46 -44.20
CA ALA A 231 11.43 3.59 -43.34
C ALA A 231 11.02 3.07 -41.95
N ILE A 232 11.28 3.84 -40.90
CA ILE A 232 10.80 3.55 -39.54
C ILE A 232 9.28 3.78 -39.54
N THR A 233 8.50 2.70 -39.65
CA THR A 233 7.05 2.75 -39.45
C THR A 233 6.77 2.74 -37.94
N ALA A 234 6.66 3.93 -37.35
CA ALA A 234 6.40 4.11 -35.92
C ALA A 234 5.24 3.25 -35.35
N PRO A 235 4.09 3.08 -36.07
CA PRO A 235 3.01 2.21 -35.59
C PRO A 235 3.41 0.75 -35.43
N LYS A 236 4.16 0.19 -36.40
CA LYS A 236 4.63 -1.20 -36.32
C LYS A 236 5.62 -1.38 -35.18
N PHE A 237 6.56 -0.45 -35.03
CA PHE A 237 7.53 -0.49 -33.93
C PHE A 237 6.83 -0.43 -32.56
N ALA A 238 5.88 0.49 -32.38
CA ALA A 238 5.11 0.60 -31.15
C ALA A 238 4.29 -0.67 -30.85
N TYR A 239 3.70 -1.28 -31.88
CA TYR A 239 2.98 -2.55 -31.74
C TYR A 239 3.90 -3.70 -31.32
N GLN A 240 5.09 -3.83 -31.91
CA GLN A 240 6.07 -4.84 -31.50
C GLN A 240 6.56 -4.62 -30.06
N LEU A 241 6.77 -3.36 -29.66
CA LEU A 241 7.10 -3.04 -28.27
C LEU A 241 5.96 -3.44 -27.33
N ALA A 242 4.71 -3.16 -27.69
CA ALA A 242 3.54 -3.58 -26.91
C ALA A 242 3.47 -5.10 -26.78
N LYS A 243 3.78 -5.88 -27.83
CA LYS A 243 3.86 -7.35 -27.78
C LYS A 243 4.98 -7.84 -26.85
N ILE A 244 6.17 -7.24 -26.89
CA ILE A 244 7.26 -7.58 -25.97
C ILE A 244 6.85 -7.28 -24.52
N LEU A 245 6.23 -6.13 -24.28
CA LEU A 245 5.70 -5.78 -22.97
C LEU A 245 4.59 -6.74 -22.54
N GLN A 246 3.71 -7.17 -23.45
CA GLN A 246 2.67 -8.15 -23.19
C GLN A 246 3.26 -9.48 -22.74
N MET A 247 4.28 -9.98 -23.43
CA MET A 247 4.99 -11.20 -23.05
C MET A 247 5.67 -11.09 -21.68
N LYS A 248 6.25 -9.92 -21.39
CA LYS A 248 6.99 -9.69 -20.14
C LYS A 248 6.08 -9.47 -18.94
N LEU A 249 4.98 -8.74 -19.13
CA LEU A 249 4.10 -8.27 -18.05
C LEU A 249 2.78 -9.06 -17.99
N ASN A 250 2.49 -9.94 -18.94
CA ASN A 250 1.32 -10.84 -18.96
C ASN A 250 -0.05 -10.12 -18.94
N PHE A 251 -0.19 -8.97 -19.60
CA PHE A 251 -1.50 -8.31 -19.81
C PHE A 251 -2.19 -8.80 -21.10
N ARG A 252 -3.46 -8.42 -21.29
CA ARG A 252 -4.26 -8.74 -22.49
C ARG A 252 -4.26 -7.60 -23.49
#